data_AF-A0A6D2JS42-F1
#
_entry.id   AF-A0A6D2JS42-F1
#
_cell.length_a   1.000
_cell.length_b   1.000
_cell.length_c   1.000
_cell.angle_alpha   90.00
_cell.angle_beta   90.00
_cell.angle_gamma   90.00
#
_symmetry.space_group_name_H-M   'P 1'
#
loop_
_entity.id
_entity.type
_entity.pdbx_description
1 polymer ?
#
loop_
_entity_poly.entity_id
_entity_poly.type
_entity_poly.pdbx_seq_one_letter_code
_entity_poly.pdbx_strand_id
1 'polypeptide(L)'
;MQPQRHLWQKKKGSTSSGPSTKPSQLTMTLFPTKFENGKIEYKIRYKGRSRPFSRAKALVTSEQSRDPTKLKELLSQVLTITLDGGTSSTNA
;
A
#
# COMPACT_ATOMS: atom_id res chain seq x y z
N MET A 1 -37.74 48.30 -11.96
CA MET A 1 -37.51 46.93 -11.46
C MET A 1 -37.64 45.98 -12.64
N GLN A 2 -36.54 45.31 -13.03
CA GLN A 2 -36.53 44.27 -14.05
C GLN A 2 -35.83 43.04 -13.44
N PRO A 3 -36.40 41.83 -13.51
CA PRO A 3 -35.70 40.63 -13.09
C PRO A 3 -34.96 40.01 -14.28
N GLN A 4 -33.62 39.92 -14.19
CA GLN A 4 -32.81 39.18 -15.17
C GLN A 4 -32.82 37.68 -14.82
N ARG A 5 -33.22 36.86 -15.79
CA ARG A 5 -33.31 35.40 -15.67
C ARG A 5 -31.91 34.74 -15.77
N HIS A 6 -31.70 33.77 -14.89
CA HIS A 6 -30.77 32.63 -14.90
C HIS A 6 -29.57 32.63 -15.88
N LEU A 7 -28.36 32.61 -15.33
CA LEU A 7 -27.22 31.92 -15.94
C LEU A 7 -26.64 30.91 -14.95
N TRP A 8 -27.03 29.65 -15.13
CA TRP A 8 -26.45 28.50 -14.47
C TRP A 8 -25.03 28.30 -15.02
N GLN A 9 -24.00 28.70 -14.26
CA GLN A 9 -22.62 28.41 -14.63
C GLN A 9 -22.27 26.95 -14.32
N LYS A 10 -22.51 26.11 -15.32
CA LYS A 10 -22.01 24.75 -15.42
C LYS A 10 -20.59 24.77 -15.96
N LYS A 11 -19.69 24.19 -15.16
CA LYS A 11 -18.52 23.37 -15.54
C LYS A 11 -17.14 24.03 -15.76
N LYS A 12 -16.20 23.33 -15.12
CA LYS A 12 -14.89 22.88 -15.62
C LYS A 12 -13.72 23.87 -15.53
N GLY A 13 -13.17 23.95 -14.33
CA GLY A 13 -11.72 23.96 -14.14
C GLY A 13 -11.29 22.59 -13.63
N SER A 14 -11.30 21.58 -14.50
CA SER A 14 -10.63 20.31 -14.21
C SER A 14 -9.16 20.62 -14.00
N THR A 15 -8.66 20.56 -12.76
CA THR A 15 -7.24 20.31 -12.51
C THR A 15 -6.88 19.10 -13.36
N SER A 16 -6.08 19.35 -14.40
CA SER A 16 -5.62 18.36 -15.33
C SER A 16 -4.79 17.32 -14.58
N SER A 17 -5.45 16.27 -14.08
CA SER A 17 -4.80 15.00 -13.87
C SER A 17 -4.54 14.41 -15.25
N GLY A 18 -3.54 14.95 -15.96
CA GLY A 18 -2.92 14.20 -17.03
C GLY A 18 -2.44 12.87 -16.45
N PRO A 19 -2.46 11.76 -17.21
CA PRO A 19 -1.85 10.53 -16.74
C PRO A 19 -0.37 10.83 -16.47
N SER A 20 -0.01 10.90 -15.19
CA SER A 20 1.38 11.04 -14.77
C SER A 20 2.13 9.83 -15.30
N THR A 21 2.97 10.03 -16.30
CA THR A 21 3.85 9.04 -16.93
C THR A 21 4.98 8.56 -15.99
N LYS A 22 4.99 8.99 -14.73
CA LYS A 22 5.86 8.39 -13.72
C LYS A 22 5.45 6.93 -13.52
N PRO A 23 6.37 5.96 -13.57
CA PRO A 23 6.06 4.60 -13.14
C PRO A 23 5.46 4.70 -11.75
N SER A 24 4.24 4.18 -11.58
CA SER A 24 3.56 4.27 -10.30
C SER A 24 4.35 3.46 -9.30
N GLN A 25 5.17 4.14 -8.50
CA GLN A 25 5.89 3.53 -7.41
C GLN A 25 4.86 2.96 -6.43
N LEU A 26 4.85 1.64 -6.27
CA LEU A 26 3.88 0.96 -5.42
C LEU A 26 4.46 0.83 -4.02
N THR A 27 3.91 1.60 -3.09
CA THR A 27 4.24 1.49 -1.67
C THR A 27 3.26 0.55 -0.96
N MET A 28 3.82 -0.43 -0.25
CA MET A 28 3.11 -1.41 0.56
C MET A 28 3.59 -1.30 2.02
N THR A 29 2.66 -1.21 2.96
CA THR A 29 2.98 -1.21 4.40
C THR A 29 2.45 -2.49 5.03
N LEU A 30 3.33 -3.22 5.71
CA LEU A 30 3.07 -4.50 6.34
C LEU A 30 3.03 -4.31 7.86
N PHE A 31 1.90 -4.68 8.45
CA PHE A 31 1.66 -4.63 9.89
C PHE A 31 1.71 -6.06 10.44
N PRO A 32 2.71 -6.41 11.27
CA PRO A 32 2.76 -7.72 11.91
C PRO A 32 1.51 -7.93 12.77
N THR A 33 0.93 -9.12 12.75
CA THR A 33 -0.26 -9.47 13.54
C THR A 33 0.02 -10.54 14.56
N LYS A 34 0.63 -11.65 14.16
CA LYS A 34 0.92 -12.78 15.05
C LYS A 34 2.08 -13.62 14.54
N PHE A 35 2.74 -14.30 15.48
CA PHE A 35 3.70 -15.35 15.20
C PHE A 35 3.10 -16.71 15.55
N GLU A 36 3.11 -17.64 14.60
CA GLU A 36 2.54 -18.98 14.77
C GLU A 36 3.29 -19.97 13.86
N ASN A 37 3.69 -21.13 14.40
CA ASN A 37 4.37 -22.21 13.66
C ASN A 37 5.61 -21.73 12.87
N GLY A 38 6.43 -20.88 13.48
CA GLY A 38 7.64 -20.36 12.83
C GLY A 38 7.39 -19.25 11.80
N LYS A 39 6.16 -18.71 11.72
CA LYS A 39 5.78 -17.71 10.72
C LYS A 39 5.17 -16.48 11.34
N ILE A 40 5.53 -15.31 10.83
CA ILE A 40 4.83 -14.05 11.14
C ILE A 40 3.78 -13.82 10.07
N GLU A 41 2.54 -13.59 10.49
CA GLU A 41 1.47 -13.07 9.63
C GLU A 41 1.52 -11.54 9.59
N TYR A 42 1.39 -10.97 8.39
CA TYR A 42 1.33 -9.54 8.15
C TYR A 42 0.03 -9.16 7.45
N LYS A 43 -0.63 -8.10 7.90
CA LYS A 43 -1.65 -7.37 7.13
C LYS A 43 -0.96 -6.33 6.25
N ILE A 44 -1.31 -6.29 4.97
CA ILE A 44 -0.65 -5.44 3.99
C ILE A 44 -1.61 -4.36 3.53
N ARG A 45 -1.23 -3.09 3.65
CA ARG A 45 -1.97 -1.93 3.14
C ARG A 45 -1.27 -1.38 1.90
N TYR A 46 -2.05 -1.09 0.87
CA TYR A 46 -1.56 -0.45 -0.37
C TYR A 46 -1.98 1.02 -0.36
N LYS A 47 -1.04 1.94 -0.65
CA LYS A 47 -1.44 3.32 -0.98
C LYS A 47 -2.09 3.34 -2.38
N GLY A 48 -3.17 4.11 -2.52
CA GLY A 48 -3.81 4.34 -3.83
C GLY A 48 -4.67 3.19 -4.38
N ARG A 49 -5.02 2.17 -3.58
CA ARG A 49 -5.98 1.12 -3.99
C ARG A 49 -7.19 1.05 -3.04
N SER A 50 -8.33 0.66 -3.60
CA SER A 50 -9.63 0.57 -2.91
C SER A 50 -9.79 -0.65 -2.02
N ARG A 51 -9.04 -1.74 -2.27
CA ARG A 51 -9.03 -2.93 -1.39
C ARG A 51 -8.11 -2.67 -0.19
N PRO A 52 -8.65 -2.63 1.03
CA PRO A 52 -7.93 -2.04 2.15
C PRO A 52 -6.79 -2.92 2.66
N PHE A 53 -6.88 -4.26 2.59
CA PHE A 53 -5.82 -5.14 3.08
C PHE A 53 -5.68 -6.49 2.35
N SER A 54 -4.44 -6.91 2.13
CA SER A 54 -4.04 -8.31 1.85
C SER A 54 -3.37 -8.93 3.08
N ARG A 55 -3.08 -10.24 3.06
CA ARG A 55 -2.27 -10.91 4.09
C ARG A 55 -1.12 -11.69 3.46
N ALA A 56 0.01 -11.73 4.16
CA ALA A 56 1.14 -12.59 3.83
C ALA A 56 1.69 -13.25 5.09
N LYS A 57 2.43 -14.35 4.89
CA LYS A 57 3.15 -15.05 5.95
C LYS A 57 4.63 -15.11 5.59
N ALA A 58 5.49 -14.68 6.51
CA ALA A 58 6.94 -14.75 6.36
C ALA A 58 7.50 -15.81 7.31
N LEU A 59 8.46 -16.59 6.82
CA LEU A 59 9.23 -17.50 7.67
C LEU A 59 10.15 -16.68 8.58
N VAL A 60 10.27 -17.07 9.83
CA VAL A 60 11.28 -16.53 10.76
C VAL A 60 12.39 -17.56 10.86
N THR A 61 13.64 -17.11 10.83
CA THR A 61 14.78 -18.02 11.04
C THR A 61 14.74 -18.61 12.45
N SER A 62 15.18 -19.86 12.59
CA SER A 62 15.13 -20.58 13.87
C SER A 62 15.83 -19.80 15.01
N GLU A 63 16.97 -19.18 14.70
CA GLU A 63 17.72 -18.29 15.60
C GLU A 63 16.85 -17.16 16.15
N GLN A 64 16.15 -16.44 15.28
CA GLN A 64 15.31 -15.30 15.65
C GLN A 64 14.04 -15.72 16.39
N SER A 65 13.53 -16.92 16.11
CA SER A 65 12.34 -17.47 16.77
C SER A 65 12.59 -18.01 18.18
N ARG A 66 13.84 -18.34 18.53
CA ARG A 66 14.20 -18.90 19.85
C ARG A 66 14.36 -17.83 20.92
N ASP A 67 14.76 -16.63 20.52
CA ASP A 67 14.90 -15.49 21.42
C ASP A 67 13.58 -14.69 21.47
N PRO A 68 12.85 -14.73 22.60
CA PRO A 68 11.57 -14.02 22.72
C PRO A 68 11.72 -12.49 22.61
N THR A 69 12.89 -11.94 22.92
CA THR A 69 13.15 -10.49 22.82
C THR A 69 13.21 -10.08 21.35
N LYS A 70 14.00 -10.80 20.54
CA LYS A 70 14.11 -10.53 19.10
C LYS A 70 12.79 -10.77 18.38
N LEU A 71 12.04 -11.81 18.77
CA LEU A 71 10.71 -12.05 18.22
C LEU A 71 9.74 -10.90 18.56
N LYS A 72 9.77 -10.40 19.79
CA LYS A 72 8.96 -9.24 20.19
C LYS A 72 9.34 -7.99 19.42
N GLU A 73 10.63 -7.74 19.21
CA GLU A 73 11.11 -6.64 18.37
C GLU A 73 10.60 -6.75 16.94
N LEU A 74 10.71 -7.92 16.31
CA LEU A 74 10.18 -8.17 14.96
C LEU A 74 8.67 -7.92 14.87
N LEU A 75 7.90 -8.37 15.87
CA LEU A 75 6.45 -8.15 15.92
C LEU A 75 6.06 -6.70 16.23
N SER A 76 6.98 -5.87 16.70
CA SER A 76 6.73 -4.44 16.95
C SER A 76 7.01 -3.56 15.74
N GLN A 77 7.69 -4.08 14.72
CA GLN A 77 8.14 -3.30 13.57
C GLN A 77 7.10 -3.28 12.44
N VAL A 78 6.78 -2.08 11.96
CA VAL A 78 6.02 -1.88 10.72
C VAL A 78 7.00 -1.81 9.55
N LEU A 79 6.83 -2.69 8.56
CA LEU A 79 7.69 -2.72 7.38
C LEU A 79 7.05 -1.93 6.23
N THR A 80 7.85 -1.14 5.51
CA THR A 80 7.41 -0.47 4.28
C THR A 80 8.26 -0.93 3.12
N ILE A 81 7.61 -1.45 2.08
CA ILE A 81 8.24 -1.90 0.85
C ILE A 81 7.80 -0.98 -0.26
N THR A 82 8.74 -0.59 -1.11
CA THR A 82 8.46 0.26 -2.25
C THR A 82 8.94 -0.44 -3.51
N LEU A 83 8.05 -0.59 -4.48
CA LEU A 83 8.31 -1.27 -5.75
C LEU A 83 8.32 -0.24 -6.86
N ASP A 84 9.47 -0.05 -7.50
CA ASP A 84 9.60 0.79 -8.67
C ASP A 84 9.18 -0.02 -9.90
N GLY A 85 8.20 0.50 -10.66
CA GLY A 85 7.48 -0.20 -11.72
C GLY A 85 8.29 -0.44 -13.01
N GLY A 86 9.45 -1.08 -12.92
CA GLY A 86 10.17 -1.62 -14.07
C GLY A 86 9.56 -2.97 -14.49
N THR A 87 8.43 -2.96 -15.19
CA THR A 87 7.86 -4.19 -15.76
C THR A 87 8.52 -4.50 -17.10
N SER A 88 9.61 -5.27 -17.12
CA SER A 88 9.94 -6.06 -18.31
C SER A 88 9.13 -7.36 -18.25
N SER A 89 7.91 -7.34 -18.76
CA SER A 89 7.19 -8.57 -19.07
C SER A 89 7.85 -9.21 -20.29
N THR A 90 8.78 -10.14 -20.08
CA THR A 90 9.09 -11.15 -21.09
C THR A 90 7.93 -12.14 -21.06
N ASN A 91 7.12 -12.15 -22.11
CA ASN A 91 6.21 -13.26 -22.37
C ASN A 91 7.07 -14.48 -22.70
N ALA A 92 6.83 -15.59 -22.00
CA ALA A 92 7.36 -16.90 -22.34
C ALA A 92 6.59 -17.50 -23.52
#